data_AF-A0AAV6WIC9-F1
#
_entry.id   AF-A0AAV6WIC9-F1
#
_cell.length_a   1.000
_cell.length_b   1.000
_cell.length_c   1.000
_cell.angle_alpha   90.00
_cell.angle_beta   90.00
_cell.angle_gamma   90.00
#
_symmetry.space_group_name_H-M   'P 1'
#
loop_
_entity.id
_entity.type
_entity.pdbx_description
1 polymer ?
#
loop_
_entity_poly.entity_id
_entity_poly.type
_entity_poly.pdbx_seq_one_letter_code
_entity_poly.pdbx_strand_id
1 'polypeptide(L)'
;MGAGGRMSVPTTKDEQKKNNNIQRVPYSKPPFTLAHECGHHAFSDYQWVNDTVGLILHSALFVPYFSWKYSHRRHHSNTGSLECDEVFVPKPKTKMPWFSKYLNNPPGQVMSLVVTLTLGWPLYLAFNLSGRPYDRFACHFDPYGPIYNDRERLQIYISDAVICVYGVPLLIVNGFLVLITYLQHTHPTLPHYDSSEWDWLRGALATVDRDYGVLNKVFHNITDTHVAHHLISTMPHYHAMEATKAIKPILGHYYQFDGTPFYKAMWREARECLYVEPDEGTTDKGVFWYKNKFE
;
A
#
# COMPACT_ATOMS: atom_id res chain seq x y z
N MET A 1 -47.32 -10.89 -24.78
CA MET A 1 -46.94 -11.57 -26.04
C MET A 1 -45.47 -11.28 -26.31
N GLY A 2 -44.70 -12.32 -26.66
CA GLY A 2 -43.25 -12.24 -26.91
C GLY A 2 -42.45 -13.30 -26.14
N ALA A 3 -42.75 -14.58 -26.37
CA ALA A 3 -41.96 -15.70 -25.88
C ALA A 3 -40.71 -15.89 -26.74
N GLY A 4 -39.52 -15.81 -26.13
CA GLY A 4 -38.24 -16.17 -26.74
C GLY A 4 -37.79 -17.54 -26.22
N GLY A 5 -38.15 -18.61 -26.93
CA GLY A 5 -37.77 -19.97 -26.60
C GLY A 5 -36.27 -20.20 -26.76
N ARG A 6 -35.62 -20.73 -25.72
CA ARG A 6 -34.27 -21.33 -25.81
C ARG A 6 -34.45 -22.84 -25.98
N MET A 7 -34.07 -23.39 -27.13
CA MET A 7 -33.88 -24.82 -27.28
C MET A 7 -32.57 -25.23 -26.59
N SER A 8 -32.64 -26.15 -25.65
CA SER A 8 -31.46 -26.80 -25.05
C SER A 8 -31.02 -27.98 -25.92
N VAL A 9 -29.77 -27.98 -26.38
CA VAL A 9 -29.11 -29.17 -26.94
C VAL A 9 -28.78 -30.11 -25.78
N PRO A 10 -29.12 -31.42 -25.82
CA PRO A 10 -28.75 -32.34 -24.76
C PRO A 10 -27.29 -32.79 -24.98
N THR A 11 -26.39 -32.34 -24.11
CA THR A 11 -25.05 -32.96 -23.97
C THR A 11 -25.14 -34.16 -23.03
N THR A 12 -24.44 -35.23 -23.37
CA THR A 12 -24.44 -36.51 -22.67
C THR A 12 -23.84 -36.37 -21.27
N LYS A 13 -24.37 -37.14 -20.32
CA LYS A 13 -24.05 -37.09 -18.87
C LYS A 13 -22.57 -37.32 -18.52
N ASP A 14 -21.75 -37.77 -19.47
CA ASP A 14 -20.33 -38.06 -19.25
C ASP A 14 -19.39 -36.86 -19.48
N GLU A 15 -19.82 -35.81 -20.18
CA GLU A 15 -19.01 -34.58 -20.33
C GLU A 15 -19.09 -33.66 -19.10
N GLN A 16 -20.16 -33.72 -18.31
CA GLN A 16 -20.31 -32.93 -17.08
C GLN A 16 -19.33 -33.33 -15.96
N LYS A 17 -18.76 -34.53 -16.01
CA LYS A 17 -17.82 -35.00 -14.98
C LYS A 17 -16.37 -34.57 -15.18
N LYS A 18 -16.04 -33.91 -16.30
CA LYS A 18 -14.66 -33.55 -16.67
C LYS A 18 -14.35 -32.06 -16.76
N ASN A 19 -15.28 -31.18 -16.39
CA ASN A 19 -14.98 -29.76 -16.22
C ASN A 19 -14.71 -29.47 -14.75
N ASN A 20 -13.44 -29.22 -14.43
CA ASN A 20 -13.03 -28.68 -13.14
C ASN A 20 -13.94 -27.49 -12.77
N ASN A 21 -14.53 -27.51 -11.56
CA ASN A 21 -15.52 -26.56 -11.04
C ASN A 21 -15.03 -25.08 -10.90
N ILE A 22 -13.93 -24.73 -11.56
CA ILE A 22 -13.30 -23.40 -11.64
C ILE A 22 -13.22 -23.04 -13.13
N GLN A 23 -14.35 -22.68 -13.76
CA GLN A 23 -14.36 -22.36 -15.19
C GLN A 23 -15.28 -21.20 -15.58
N ARG A 24 -15.80 -20.43 -14.62
CA ARG A 24 -16.65 -19.26 -14.95
C ARG A 24 -15.84 -18.01 -15.31
N VAL A 25 -14.61 -17.87 -14.81
CA VAL A 25 -13.73 -16.71 -15.08
C VAL A 25 -12.26 -17.16 -15.23
N PRO A 26 -11.48 -16.62 -16.20
CA PRO A 26 -10.05 -16.88 -16.31
C PRO A 26 -9.28 -16.43 -15.07
N TYR A 27 -8.46 -17.31 -14.49
CA TYR A 27 -7.60 -17.00 -13.35
C TYR A 27 -6.46 -16.01 -13.67
N SER A 28 -6.26 -15.66 -14.95
CA SER A 28 -5.26 -14.70 -15.42
C SER A 28 -5.69 -13.24 -15.34
N LYS A 29 -6.88 -12.95 -14.78
CA LYS A 29 -7.35 -11.57 -14.58
C LYS A 29 -6.65 -10.90 -13.38
N PRO A 30 -6.58 -9.55 -13.36
CA PRO A 30 -6.04 -8.82 -12.22
C PRO A 30 -6.73 -9.19 -10.89
N PRO A 31 -6.01 -9.14 -9.74
CA PRO A 31 -6.56 -9.52 -8.43
C PRO A 31 -7.88 -8.84 -8.07
N PHE A 32 -7.99 -7.54 -8.37
CA PHE A 32 -9.23 -6.78 -8.14
C PHE A 32 -10.40 -7.34 -8.94
N THR A 33 -10.19 -7.64 -10.23
CA THR A 33 -11.25 -8.18 -11.09
C THR A 33 -11.70 -9.55 -10.60
N LEU A 34 -10.78 -10.44 -10.20
CA LEU A 34 -11.16 -11.76 -9.67
C LEU A 34 -11.99 -11.65 -8.39
N ALA A 35 -11.58 -10.79 -7.47
CA ALA A 35 -12.29 -10.57 -6.21
C ALA A 35 -13.65 -9.88 -6.39
N HIS A 36 -13.75 -8.97 -7.36
CA HIS A 36 -15.01 -8.38 -7.81
C HIS A 36 -16.00 -9.46 -8.30
N GLU A 37 -15.56 -10.36 -9.19
CA GLU A 37 -16.37 -11.48 -9.68
C GLU A 37 -16.77 -12.44 -8.55
N CYS A 38 -15.89 -12.65 -7.56
CA CYS A 38 -16.23 -13.39 -6.35
C CYS A 38 -17.39 -12.73 -5.58
N GLY A 39 -17.39 -11.39 -5.46
CA GLY A 39 -18.48 -10.63 -4.84
C GLY A 39 -19.84 -10.79 -5.56
N HIS A 40 -19.79 -11.01 -6.88
CA HIS A 40 -20.95 -11.34 -7.72
C HIS A 40 -21.33 -12.82 -7.73
N HIS A 41 -20.57 -13.67 -7.05
CA HIS A 41 -20.73 -15.13 -7.07
C HIS A 41 -20.51 -15.71 -8.48
N ALA A 42 -19.73 -15.01 -9.31
CA ALA A 42 -19.50 -15.35 -10.70
C ALA A 42 -18.22 -16.18 -10.90
N PHE A 43 -17.32 -16.25 -9.91
CA PHE A 43 -16.04 -16.96 -10.03
C PHE A 43 -16.16 -18.49 -9.86
N SER A 44 -16.93 -18.97 -8.86
CA SER A 44 -17.18 -20.39 -8.60
C SER A 44 -18.66 -20.67 -8.30
N ASP A 45 -19.12 -21.90 -8.51
CA ASP A 45 -20.45 -22.36 -8.08
C ASP A 45 -20.61 -22.38 -6.55
N TYR A 46 -19.49 -22.44 -5.83
CA TYR A 46 -19.49 -22.55 -4.38
C TYR A 46 -19.29 -21.19 -3.72
N GLN A 47 -20.29 -20.77 -2.94
CA GLN A 47 -20.25 -19.47 -2.27
C GLN A 47 -19.02 -19.27 -1.39
N TRP A 48 -18.68 -20.28 -0.60
CA TRP A 48 -17.56 -20.21 0.32
C TRP A 48 -16.22 -20.05 -0.42
N VAL A 49 -16.07 -20.64 -1.61
CA VAL A 49 -14.87 -20.46 -2.45
C VAL A 49 -14.76 -19.01 -2.90
N ASN A 50 -15.84 -18.44 -3.42
CA ASN A 50 -15.88 -17.03 -3.81
C ASN A 50 -15.53 -16.13 -2.62
N ASP A 51 -16.13 -16.37 -1.46
CA ASP A 51 -15.91 -15.55 -0.27
C ASP A 51 -14.48 -15.64 0.26
N THR A 52 -13.88 -16.84 0.27
CA THR A 52 -12.49 -17.02 0.69
C THR A 52 -11.52 -16.33 -0.27
N VAL A 53 -11.66 -16.57 -1.59
CA VAL A 53 -10.78 -15.98 -2.60
C VAL A 53 -10.93 -14.46 -2.64
N GLY A 54 -12.16 -13.98 -2.62
CA GLY A 54 -12.47 -12.55 -2.59
C GLY A 54 -11.91 -11.87 -1.35
N LEU A 55 -12.07 -12.47 -0.16
CA LEU A 55 -11.50 -11.95 1.09
C LEU A 55 -9.98 -11.81 0.99
N ILE A 56 -9.27 -12.83 0.52
CA ILE A 56 -7.80 -12.81 0.41
C ILE A 56 -7.36 -11.71 -0.56
N LEU A 57 -7.90 -11.70 -1.77
CA LEU A 57 -7.46 -10.80 -2.84
C LEU A 57 -7.82 -9.33 -2.57
N HIS A 58 -9.03 -9.03 -2.10
CA HIS A 58 -9.40 -7.65 -1.73
C HIS A 58 -8.67 -7.17 -0.48
N SER A 59 -8.41 -8.04 0.51
CA SER A 59 -7.64 -7.62 1.70
C SER A 59 -6.20 -7.25 1.34
N ALA A 60 -5.58 -7.96 0.38
CA ALA A 60 -4.26 -7.60 -0.15
C ALA A 60 -4.25 -6.23 -0.85
N LEU A 61 -5.41 -5.73 -1.26
CA LEU A 61 -5.62 -4.42 -1.88
C LEU A 61 -6.19 -3.38 -0.91
N PHE A 62 -6.26 -3.67 0.39
CA PHE A 62 -6.89 -2.82 1.42
C PHE A 62 -8.36 -2.49 1.14
N VAL A 63 -9.09 -3.43 0.54
CA VAL A 63 -10.53 -3.36 0.31
C VAL A 63 -11.21 -4.28 1.33
N PRO A 64 -12.13 -3.78 2.20
CA PRO A 64 -12.89 -4.63 3.12
C PRO A 64 -13.89 -5.46 2.33
N TYR A 65 -13.50 -6.69 1.96
CA TYR A 65 -14.19 -7.51 0.97
C TYR A 65 -15.70 -7.62 1.18
N PHE A 66 -16.14 -8.01 2.38
CA PHE A 66 -17.55 -8.27 2.64
C PHE A 66 -18.37 -6.98 2.67
N SER A 67 -17.83 -5.95 3.32
CA SER A 67 -18.39 -4.60 3.32
C SER A 67 -18.60 -4.07 1.89
N TRP A 68 -17.56 -4.18 1.05
CA TRP A 68 -17.64 -3.81 -0.36
C TRP A 68 -18.62 -4.70 -1.14
N LYS A 69 -18.58 -6.02 -0.96
CA LYS A 69 -19.47 -6.97 -1.64
C LYS A 69 -20.94 -6.61 -1.42
N TYR A 70 -21.30 -6.26 -0.18
CA TYR A 70 -22.68 -5.97 0.20
C TYR A 70 -23.15 -4.59 -0.26
N SER A 71 -22.33 -3.54 -0.15
CA SER A 71 -22.68 -2.22 -0.69
C SER A 71 -22.67 -2.21 -2.22
N HIS A 72 -21.72 -2.92 -2.85
CA HIS A 72 -21.65 -3.05 -4.30
C HIS A 72 -22.85 -3.82 -4.89
N ARG A 73 -23.33 -4.87 -4.22
CA ARG A 73 -24.57 -5.56 -4.63
C ARG A 73 -25.78 -4.62 -4.61
N ARG A 74 -25.88 -3.77 -3.59
CA ARG A 74 -26.96 -2.77 -3.46
C ARG A 74 -26.83 -1.71 -4.57
N HIS A 75 -25.62 -1.23 -4.86
CA HIS A 75 -25.35 -0.36 -6.01
C HIS A 75 -25.88 -0.97 -7.31
N HIS A 76 -25.54 -2.23 -7.62
CA HIS A 76 -26.04 -2.89 -8.83
C HIS A 76 -27.57 -3.02 -8.90
N SER A 77 -28.23 -3.08 -7.75
CA SER A 77 -29.71 -3.16 -7.68
C SER A 77 -30.37 -1.79 -7.79
N ASN A 78 -29.64 -0.71 -7.49
CA ASN A 78 -30.16 0.65 -7.36
C ASN A 78 -29.43 1.68 -8.25
N THR A 79 -28.67 1.22 -9.25
CA THR A 79 -27.75 2.06 -10.03
C THR A 79 -28.47 3.27 -10.63
N GLY A 80 -27.96 4.47 -10.35
CA GLY A 80 -28.52 5.72 -10.84
C GLY A 80 -29.67 6.29 -10.00
N SER A 81 -30.02 5.66 -8.88
CA SER A 81 -30.99 6.20 -7.93
C SER A 81 -30.34 7.25 -7.02
N LEU A 82 -30.91 8.45 -6.96
CA LEU A 82 -30.47 9.51 -6.04
C LEU A 82 -30.70 9.16 -4.56
N GLU A 83 -31.59 8.20 -4.29
CA GLU A 83 -32.02 7.86 -2.92
C GLU A 83 -31.40 6.55 -2.44
N CYS A 84 -31.20 5.60 -3.33
CA CYS A 84 -30.89 4.22 -2.98
C CYS A 84 -29.54 3.70 -3.52
N ASP A 85 -28.85 4.46 -4.37
CA ASP A 85 -27.53 4.06 -4.86
C ASP A 85 -26.46 4.23 -3.76
N GLU A 86 -25.48 3.33 -3.71
CA GLU A 86 -24.48 3.29 -2.63
C GLU A 86 -23.21 4.08 -2.95
N VAL A 87 -22.97 4.46 -4.21
CA VAL A 87 -21.71 5.09 -4.60
C VAL A 87 -21.89 6.06 -5.77
N PHE A 88 -21.04 7.10 -5.79
CA PHE A 88 -21.07 8.19 -6.77
C PHE A 88 -22.45 8.84 -6.96
N VAL A 89 -23.22 8.99 -5.88
CA VAL A 89 -24.52 9.65 -5.91
C VAL A 89 -24.32 11.16 -6.13
N PRO A 90 -24.79 11.73 -7.26
CA PRO A 90 -24.57 13.14 -7.54
C PRO A 90 -25.42 14.01 -6.61
N LYS A 91 -24.80 15.08 -6.09
CA LYS A 91 -25.49 16.03 -5.22
C LYS A 91 -26.32 17.02 -6.06
N PRO A 92 -27.59 17.30 -5.70
CA PRO A 92 -28.35 18.37 -6.33
C PRO A 92 -27.69 19.73 -6.07
N LYS A 93 -27.87 20.68 -6.98
CA LYS A 93 -27.26 22.03 -6.90
C LYS A 93 -27.46 22.72 -5.54
N THR A 94 -28.62 22.53 -4.93
CA THR A 94 -28.97 23.11 -3.61
C THR A 94 -28.12 22.57 -2.46
N LYS A 95 -27.50 21.40 -2.61
CA LYS A 95 -26.61 20.77 -1.62
C LYS A 95 -25.12 20.92 -1.97
N MET A 96 -24.78 21.69 -3.01
CA MET A 96 -23.38 21.92 -3.36
C MET A 96 -22.70 22.89 -2.39
N PRO A 97 -21.47 22.61 -1.94
CA PRO A 97 -20.71 23.55 -1.12
C PRO A 97 -20.54 24.90 -1.80
N TRP A 98 -20.62 25.98 -1.04
CA TRP A 98 -20.52 27.36 -1.55
C TRP A 98 -19.22 27.62 -2.34
N PHE A 99 -18.14 26.90 -2.00
CA PHE A 99 -16.84 27.06 -2.64
C PHE A 99 -16.73 26.35 -4.00
N SER A 100 -17.67 25.45 -4.34
CA SER A 100 -17.62 24.66 -5.58
C SER A 100 -17.60 25.54 -6.84
N LYS A 101 -18.19 26.73 -6.78
CA LYS A 101 -18.16 27.71 -7.88
C LYS A 101 -16.74 28.21 -8.19
N TYR A 102 -15.85 28.26 -7.20
CA TYR A 102 -14.46 28.67 -7.38
C TYR A 102 -13.56 27.51 -7.85
N LEU A 103 -14.01 26.27 -7.71
CA LEU A 103 -13.32 25.08 -8.22
C LEU A 103 -13.75 24.71 -9.64
N ASN A 104 -14.76 25.39 -10.20
CA ASN A 104 -15.27 25.15 -11.55
C ASN A 104 -14.41 25.85 -12.63
N ASN A 105 -13.12 25.52 -12.66
CA ASN A 105 -12.13 25.94 -13.65
C ASN A 105 -11.09 24.81 -13.83
N PRO A 106 -10.24 24.83 -14.88
CA PRO A 106 -9.34 23.71 -15.15
C PRO A 106 -8.41 23.35 -13.98
N PRO A 107 -7.75 24.29 -13.28
CA PRO A 107 -6.97 23.95 -12.08
C PRO A 107 -7.80 23.31 -10.95
N GLY A 108 -9.00 23.84 -10.68
CA GLY A 108 -9.90 23.30 -9.66
C GLY A 108 -10.43 21.90 -10.01
N GLN A 109 -10.63 21.60 -11.29
CA GLN A 109 -10.99 20.27 -11.77
C GLN A 109 -9.83 19.28 -11.62
N VAL A 110 -8.59 19.68 -11.96
CA VAL A 110 -7.39 18.87 -11.71
C VAL A 110 -7.25 18.57 -10.22
N MET A 111 -7.38 19.57 -9.36
CA MET A 111 -7.35 19.38 -7.91
C MET A 111 -8.44 18.41 -7.43
N SER A 112 -9.68 18.57 -7.93
CA SER A 112 -10.80 17.70 -7.58
C SER A 112 -10.56 16.25 -8.02
N LEU A 113 -9.98 16.04 -9.21
CA LEU A 113 -9.61 14.72 -9.70
C LEU A 113 -8.49 14.09 -8.87
N VAL A 114 -7.44 14.85 -8.55
CA VAL A 114 -6.34 14.39 -7.68
C VAL A 114 -6.88 13.95 -6.32
N VAL A 115 -7.72 14.77 -5.68
CA VAL A 115 -8.35 14.42 -4.39
C VAL A 115 -9.25 13.19 -4.54
N THR A 116 -10.05 13.11 -5.59
CA THR A 116 -10.97 11.97 -5.81
C THR A 116 -10.20 10.67 -6.03
N LEU A 117 -9.13 10.69 -6.83
CA LEU A 117 -8.35 9.49 -7.16
C LEU A 117 -7.43 9.03 -6.02
N THR A 118 -7.04 9.93 -5.10
CA THR A 118 -6.12 9.60 -3.99
C THR A 118 -6.85 9.38 -2.66
N LEU A 119 -7.74 10.31 -2.30
CA LEU A 119 -8.45 10.31 -1.02
C LEU A 119 -9.90 9.84 -1.14
N GLY A 120 -10.47 9.81 -2.35
CA GLY A 120 -11.88 9.47 -2.55
C GLY A 120 -12.24 8.08 -2.03
N TRP A 121 -11.39 7.08 -2.28
CA TRP A 121 -11.62 5.72 -1.79
C TRP A 121 -11.56 5.60 -0.26
N PRO A 122 -10.48 6.03 0.42
CA PRO A 122 -10.44 6.04 1.89
C PRO A 122 -11.60 6.83 2.53
N LEU A 123 -11.94 8.00 1.99
CA LEU A 123 -13.01 8.84 2.51
C LEU A 123 -14.40 8.22 2.27
N TYR A 124 -14.59 7.50 1.17
CA TYR A 124 -15.80 6.73 0.94
C TYR A 124 -15.96 5.59 1.95
N LEU A 125 -14.90 4.82 2.20
CA LEU A 125 -14.97 3.75 3.18
C LEU A 125 -15.22 4.28 4.60
N ALA A 126 -14.48 5.32 5.02
CA ALA A 126 -14.57 5.84 6.37
C ALA A 126 -15.81 6.70 6.64
N PHE A 127 -16.29 7.46 5.66
CA PHE A 127 -17.32 8.49 5.86
C PHE A 127 -18.47 8.44 4.86
N ASN A 128 -18.53 7.43 3.99
CA ASN A 128 -19.54 7.27 2.95
C ASN A 128 -19.70 8.51 2.05
N LEU A 129 -18.61 9.22 1.76
CA LEU A 129 -18.65 10.58 1.19
C LEU A 129 -19.33 10.65 -0.20
N SER A 130 -19.24 9.59 -1.00
CA SER A 130 -19.86 9.47 -2.32
C SER A 130 -21.15 8.64 -2.36
N GLY A 131 -21.59 8.09 -1.24
CA GLY A 131 -22.79 7.24 -1.20
C GLY A 131 -24.08 8.01 -0.92
N ARG A 132 -25.20 7.29 -0.87
CA ARG A 132 -26.49 7.85 -0.43
C ARG A 132 -26.41 8.41 0.99
N PRO A 133 -27.27 9.40 1.33
CA PRO A 133 -27.46 9.80 2.71
C PRO A 133 -28.12 8.67 3.51
N TYR A 134 -27.71 8.56 4.77
CA TYR A 134 -28.29 7.68 5.78
C TYR A 134 -28.69 8.50 7.01
N ASP A 135 -29.69 8.04 7.77
CA ASP A 135 -30.14 8.71 8.99
C ASP A 135 -29.11 8.66 10.13
N ARG A 136 -28.12 7.77 10.01
CA ARG A 136 -27.01 7.58 10.96
C ARG A 136 -25.68 7.64 10.20
N PHE A 137 -24.60 7.80 10.95
CA PHE A 137 -23.26 7.73 10.39
C PHE A 137 -23.04 6.41 9.65
N ALA A 138 -22.58 6.50 8.41
CA ALA A 138 -22.33 5.35 7.54
C ALA A 138 -20.83 5.19 7.34
N CYS A 139 -20.33 4.02 7.72
CA CYS A 139 -18.93 3.64 7.62
C CYS A 139 -18.87 2.18 7.17
N HIS A 140 -18.00 1.90 6.21
CA HIS A 140 -17.79 0.56 5.66
C HIS A 140 -17.12 -0.40 6.66
N PHE A 141 -16.55 0.13 7.74
CA PHE A 141 -15.92 -0.61 8.85
C PHE A 141 -16.79 -0.64 10.12
N ASP A 142 -18.06 -0.21 10.03
CA ASP A 142 -19.01 -0.31 11.14
C ASP A 142 -20.05 -1.41 10.82
N PRO A 143 -19.95 -2.61 11.42
CA PRO A 143 -20.94 -3.68 11.25
C PRO A 143 -22.37 -3.28 11.67
N TYR A 144 -22.54 -2.28 12.54
CA TYR A 144 -23.86 -1.77 12.95
C TYR A 144 -24.30 -0.54 12.14
N GLY A 145 -23.48 -0.14 11.17
CA GLY A 145 -23.76 0.94 10.24
C GLY A 145 -25.04 0.67 9.45
N PRO A 146 -25.72 1.73 9.00
CA PRO A 146 -27.01 1.63 8.30
C PRO A 146 -26.92 0.99 6.91
N ILE A 147 -25.72 0.69 6.42
CA ILE A 147 -25.46 0.03 5.13
C ILE A 147 -25.86 -1.46 5.18
N TYR A 148 -25.73 -2.11 6.34
CA TYR A 148 -25.79 -3.57 6.47
C TYR A 148 -26.99 -4.06 7.27
N ASN A 149 -27.46 -5.26 6.93
CA ASN A 149 -28.46 -5.99 7.69
C ASN A 149 -27.79 -6.86 8.78
N ASP A 150 -28.56 -7.26 9.80
CA ASP A 150 -28.06 -8.08 10.92
C ASP A 150 -27.32 -9.36 10.49
N ARG A 151 -27.77 -9.99 9.40
CA ARG A 151 -27.18 -11.24 8.87
C ARG A 151 -25.81 -11.06 8.24
N GLU A 152 -25.45 -9.83 7.85
CA GLU A 152 -24.21 -9.52 7.13
C GLU A 152 -23.07 -9.17 8.11
N ARG A 153 -23.39 -8.80 9.35
CA ARG A 153 -22.45 -8.23 10.34
C ARG A 153 -21.24 -9.10 10.61
N LEU A 154 -21.44 -10.41 10.77
CA LEU A 154 -20.33 -11.33 11.03
C LEU A 154 -19.28 -11.30 9.92
N GLN A 155 -19.72 -11.17 8.67
CA GLN A 155 -18.83 -11.07 7.53
C GLN A 155 -18.09 -9.72 7.51
N ILE A 156 -18.74 -8.62 7.91
CA ILE A 156 -18.07 -7.33 8.07
C ILE A 156 -16.94 -7.43 9.11
N TYR A 157 -17.23 -8.00 10.28
CA TYR A 157 -16.23 -8.25 11.31
C TYR A 157 -15.03 -9.05 10.80
N ILE A 158 -15.25 -10.08 9.97
CA ILE A 158 -14.17 -10.87 9.39
C ILE A 158 -13.29 -10.02 8.49
N SER A 159 -13.87 -9.23 7.57
CA SER A 159 -13.08 -8.34 6.71
C SER A 159 -12.31 -7.29 7.51
N ASP A 160 -12.93 -6.67 8.49
CA ASP A 160 -12.31 -5.65 9.33
C ASP A 160 -11.16 -6.24 10.16
N ALA A 161 -11.36 -7.43 10.73
CA ALA A 161 -10.33 -8.15 11.46
C ALA A 161 -9.11 -8.46 10.57
N VAL A 162 -9.31 -8.88 9.32
CA VAL A 162 -8.18 -9.14 8.40
C VAL A 162 -7.41 -7.84 8.10
N ILE A 163 -8.10 -6.72 7.85
CA ILE A 163 -7.44 -5.43 7.62
C ILE A 163 -6.68 -4.98 8.87
N CYS A 164 -7.27 -5.10 10.06
CA CYS A 164 -6.65 -4.68 11.32
C CYS A 164 -5.48 -5.58 11.75
N VAL A 165 -5.59 -6.89 11.56
CA VAL A 165 -4.58 -7.88 12.03
C VAL A 165 -3.46 -8.10 11.01
N TYR A 166 -3.74 -7.92 9.72
CA TYR A 166 -2.76 -8.13 8.66
C TYR A 166 -2.42 -6.85 7.90
N GLY A 167 -3.44 -6.14 7.39
CA GLY A 167 -3.23 -4.94 6.57
C GLY A 167 -2.46 -3.83 7.29
N VAL A 168 -2.92 -3.41 8.47
CA VAL A 168 -2.28 -2.34 9.25
C VAL A 168 -0.85 -2.73 9.67
N PRO A 169 -0.60 -3.91 10.26
CA PRO A 169 0.76 -4.37 10.55
C PRO A 169 1.65 -4.44 9.32
N LEU A 170 1.12 -4.88 8.17
CA LEU A 170 1.88 -4.91 6.91
C LEU A 170 2.32 -3.50 6.48
N LEU A 171 1.47 -2.48 6.58
CA LEU A 171 1.85 -1.09 6.29
C LEU A 171 2.93 -0.58 7.24
N ILE A 172 2.83 -0.91 8.53
CA ILE A 172 3.83 -0.54 9.53
C ILE A 172 5.18 -1.18 9.21
N VAL A 173 5.19 -2.49 8.91
CA VAL A 173 6.42 -3.21 8.53
C VAL A 173 7.03 -2.63 7.26
N ASN A 174 6.23 -2.36 6.23
CA ASN A 174 6.74 -1.71 5.00
C ASN A 174 7.29 -0.31 5.28
N GLY A 175 6.60 0.47 6.12
CA GLY A 175 7.07 1.80 6.55
C GLY A 175 8.43 1.73 7.24
N PHE A 176 8.62 0.79 8.16
CA PHE A 176 9.92 0.58 8.80
C PHE A 176 10.98 0.05 7.84
N LEU A 177 10.64 -0.87 6.94
CA LEU A 177 11.56 -1.38 5.92
C LEU A 177 12.12 -0.24 5.06
N VAL A 178 11.25 0.65 4.58
CA VAL A 178 11.66 1.81 3.80
C VAL A 178 12.45 2.79 4.65
N LEU A 179 11.99 3.10 5.86
CA LEU A 179 12.64 4.05 6.74
C LEU A 179 14.07 3.63 7.12
N ILE A 180 14.25 2.36 7.50
CA ILE A 180 15.55 1.81 7.89
C ILE A 180 16.53 1.90 6.72
N THR A 181 16.14 1.39 5.55
CA THR A 181 17.00 1.39 4.37
C THR A 181 17.29 2.81 3.86
N TYR A 182 16.29 3.69 3.86
CA TYR A 182 16.44 5.11 3.54
C TYR A 182 17.49 5.77 4.44
N LEU A 183 17.36 5.65 5.77
CA LEU A 183 18.30 6.28 6.68
C LEU A 183 19.70 5.66 6.67
N GLN A 184 19.82 4.39 6.30
CA GLN A 184 21.11 3.72 6.14
C GLN A 184 21.87 4.13 4.88
N HIS A 185 21.14 4.52 3.83
CA HIS A 185 21.71 4.82 2.50
C HIS A 185 21.59 6.29 2.09
N THR A 186 20.92 7.11 2.89
CA THR A 186 20.76 8.54 2.65
C THR A 186 21.27 9.30 3.86
N HIS A 187 22.37 10.02 3.68
CA HIS A 187 22.97 10.89 4.68
C HIS A 187 23.95 11.86 4.00
N PRO A 188 24.06 13.14 4.43
CA PRO A 188 24.92 14.14 3.76
C PRO A 188 26.40 13.77 3.68
N THR A 189 26.89 12.93 4.60
CA THR A 189 28.29 12.46 4.65
C THR A 189 28.54 11.18 3.84
N LEU A 190 27.54 10.66 3.12
CA LEU A 190 27.74 9.50 2.26
C LEU A 190 28.13 9.93 0.85
N PRO A 191 29.32 9.50 0.37
CA PRO A 191 29.72 9.72 -1.01
C PRO A 191 28.93 8.81 -1.94
N HIS A 192 28.68 9.30 -3.15
CA HIS A 192 28.20 8.53 -4.28
C HIS A 192 29.30 8.50 -5.34
N TYR A 193 29.40 7.41 -6.09
CA TYR A 193 30.50 7.22 -7.04
C TYR A 193 29.94 6.91 -8.43
N ASP A 194 30.54 7.50 -9.46
CA ASP A 194 30.35 7.03 -10.82
C ASP A 194 31.26 5.82 -11.13
N SER A 195 31.17 5.29 -12.35
CA SER A 195 31.95 4.12 -12.78
C SER A 195 33.47 4.32 -12.79
N SER A 196 33.97 5.57 -12.73
CA SER A 196 35.40 5.85 -12.72
C SER A 196 36.03 5.72 -11.33
N GLU A 197 35.25 6.00 -10.27
CA GLU A 197 35.70 5.97 -8.87
C GLU A 197 35.10 4.81 -8.06
N TRP A 198 34.05 4.16 -8.57
CA TRP A 198 33.38 3.08 -7.85
C TRP A 198 34.22 1.80 -7.85
N ASP A 199 34.46 1.27 -6.65
CA ASP A 199 34.85 -0.11 -6.42
C ASP A 199 33.96 -0.73 -5.33
N TRP A 200 34.02 -2.06 -5.19
CA TRP A 200 33.18 -2.78 -4.23
C TRP A 200 33.35 -2.26 -2.79
N LEU A 201 34.57 -1.95 -2.37
CA LEU A 201 34.83 -1.56 -0.99
C LEU A 201 34.30 -0.14 -0.71
N ARG A 202 34.53 0.79 -1.63
CA ARG A 202 33.95 2.15 -1.58
C ARG A 202 32.43 2.10 -1.54
N GLY A 203 31.82 1.28 -2.39
CA GLY A 203 30.37 1.08 -2.39
C GLY A 203 29.85 0.49 -1.08
N ALA A 204 30.52 -0.53 -0.54
CA ALA A 204 30.12 -1.20 0.71
C ALA A 204 30.23 -0.29 1.94
N LEU A 205 31.16 0.68 1.92
CA LEU A 205 31.35 1.67 2.99
C LEU A 205 30.48 2.92 2.83
N ALA A 206 29.83 3.12 1.68
CA ALA A 206 28.90 4.23 1.43
C ALA A 206 27.52 3.99 2.09
N THR A 207 27.54 3.71 3.40
CA THR A 207 26.37 3.46 4.21
C THR A 207 26.64 3.85 5.67
N VAL A 208 25.59 4.09 6.45
CA VAL A 208 25.69 4.59 7.83
C VAL A 208 24.94 3.70 8.80
N ASP A 209 25.58 3.36 9.92
CA ASP A 209 24.91 2.71 11.05
C ASP A 209 24.11 3.74 11.86
N ARG A 210 22.91 3.36 12.28
CA ARG A 210 21.97 4.22 13.00
C ARG A 210 21.57 3.62 14.34
N ASP A 211 21.49 4.45 15.36
CA ASP A 211 20.97 4.04 16.67
C ASP A 211 19.52 4.51 16.85
N TYR A 212 18.58 3.55 16.87
CA TYR A 212 17.16 3.79 17.15
C TYR A 212 16.81 3.46 18.62
N GLY A 213 17.81 3.27 19.48
CA GLY A 213 17.66 2.95 20.89
C GLY A 213 17.05 1.56 21.11
N VAL A 214 15.91 1.50 21.81
CA VAL A 214 15.24 0.22 22.12
C VAL A 214 14.82 -0.53 20.85
N LEU A 215 14.55 0.20 19.76
CA LEU A 215 14.16 -0.40 18.49
C LEU A 215 15.28 -1.22 17.83
N ASN A 216 16.56 -0.99 18.15
CA ASN A 216 17.65 -1.82 17.61
C ASN A 216 17.40 -3.29 17.99
N LYS A 217 16.95 -3.57 19.23
CA LYS A 217 16.62 -4.93 19.66
C LYS A 217 15.42 -5.51 18.91
N VAL A 218 14.41 -4.69 18.66
CA VAL A 218 13.20 -5.10 17.89
C VAL A 218 13.57 -5.46 16.46
N PHE A 219 14.51 -4.73 15.87
CA PHE A 219 15.00 -4.96 14.52
C PHE A 219 16.27 -5.82 14.47
N HIS A 220 16.57 -6.57 15.52
CA HIS A 220 17.71 -7.50 15.55
C HIS A 220 19.07 -6.85 15.21
N ASN A 221 19.26 -5.60 15.62
CA ASN A 221 20.42 -4.74 15.38
C ASN A 221 20.71 -4.47 13.90
N ILE A 222 19.73 -4.64 13.01
CA ILE A 222 19.91 -4.32 11.59
C ILE A 222 20.27 -2.84 11.37
N THR A 223 19.81 -1.96 12.26
CA THR A 223 20.03 -0.51 12.17
C THR A 223 21.47 -0.12 12.49
N ASP A 224 22.11 -0.80 13.43
CA ASP A 224 23.43 -0.49 13.99
C ASP A 224 24.53 -1.53 13.66
N THR A 225 24.27 -2.42 12.69
CA THR A 225 25.26 -3.35 12.12
C THR A 225 25.25 -3.37 10.60
N HIS A 226 24.71 -2.34 9.97
CA HIS A 226 24.46 -2.29 8.54
C HIS A 226 25.73 -2.14 7.71
N VAL A 227 26.71 -1.37 8.18
CA VAL A 227 28.05 -1.31 7.56
C VAL A 227 28.68 -2.70 7.51
N ALA A 228 28.59 -3.47 8.61
CA ALA A 228 29.07 -4.84 8.64
C ALA A 228 28.29 -5.75 7.68
N HIS A 229 26.99 -5.54 7.55
CA HIS A 229 26.13 -6.23 6.59
C HIS A 229 26.57 -5.98 5.14
N HIS A 230 26.97 -4.76 4.77
CA HIS A 230 27.46 -4.49 3.41
C HIS A 230 28.83 -5.12 3.13
N LEU A 231 29.72 -5.12 4.12
CA LEU A 231 31.03 -5.75 3.99
C LEU A 231 30.96 -7.27 3.95
N ILE A 232 30.02 -7.86 4.70
CA ILE A 232 29.87 -9.32 4.86
C ILE A 232 28.38 -9.69 4.85
N SER A 233 27.72 -9.56 3.70
CA SER A 233 26.26 -9.76 3.57
C SER A 233 25.78 -11.20 3.79
N THR A 234 26.70 -12.16 3.71
CA THR A 234 26.43 -13.58 4.01
C THR A 234 26.44 -13.89 5.50
N MET A 235 26.87 -12.96 6.35
CA MET A 235 26.89 -13.14 7.79
C MET A 235 25.47 -13.12 8.37
N PRO A 236 25.12 -14.10 9.22
CA PRO A 236 23.84 -14.07 9.90
C PRO A 236 23.79 -12.95 10.97
N HIS A 237 22.62 -12.34 11.13
CA HIS A 237 22.41 -11.18 12.02
C HIS A 237 22.85 -11.40 13.47
N TYR A 238 22.78 -12.65 13.99
CA TYR A 238 23.18 -12.96 15.36
C TYR A 238 24.70 -12.87 15.62
N HIS A 239 25.53 -12.78 14.58
CA HIS A 239 26.96 -12.45 14.69
C HIS A 239 27.29 -11.01 14.27
N ALA A 240 26.32 -10.25 13.74
CA ALA A 240 26.58 -8.94 13.15
C ALA A 240 27.13 -7.93 14.17
N MET A 241 26.63 -7.94 15.41
CA MET A 241 27.13 -7.06 16.47
C MET A 241 28.59 -7.36 16.87
N GLU A 242 28.98 -8.63 16.88
CA GLU A 242 30.35 -9.05 17.17
C GLU A 242 31.29 -8.56 16.05
N ALA A 243 30.90 -8.80 14.79
CA ALA A 243 31.63 -8.32 13.64
C ALA A 243 31.74 -6.80 13.60
N THR A 244 30.63 -6.07 13.85
CA THR A 244 30.64 -4.59 13.92
C THR A 244 31.67 -4.08 14.93
N LYS A 245 31.77 -4.70 16.11
CA LYS A 245 32.78 -4.31 17.12
C LYS A 245 34.20 -4.59 16.66
N ALA A 246 34.43 -5.66 15.91
CA ALA A 246 35.73 -6.02 15.37
C ALA A 246 36.16 -5.11 14.19
N ILE A 247 35.24 -4.73 13.30
CA ILE A 247 35.56 -3.91 12.11
C ILE A 247 35.70 -2.43 12.42
N LYS A 248 34.93 -1.90 13.40
CA LYS A 248 34.97 -0.48 13.79
C LYS A 248 36.39 0.09 13.97
N PRO A 249 37.27 -0.53 14.79
CA PRO A 249 38.63 -0.02 14.97
C PRO A 249 39.52 -0.16 13.72
N ILE A 250 39.20 -1.10 12.82
CA ILE A 250 39.94 -1.32 11.57
C ILE A 250 39.58 -0.25 10.54
N LEU A 251 38.28 0.05 10.42
CA LEU A 251 37.76 1.03 9.47
C LEU A 251 38.06 2.47 9.89
N GLY A 252 38.18 2.75 11.20
CA GLY A 252 38.55 4.08 11.70
C GLY A 252 37.60 5.15 11.19
N HIS A 253 38.13 6.17 10.51
CA HIS A 253 37.35 7.28 9.95
C HIS A 253 36.43 6.90 8.78
N TYR A 254 36.62 5.72 8.18
CA TYR A 254 35.73 5.23 7.13
C TYR A 254 34.43 4.63 7.67
N TYR A 255 34.37 4.28 8.96
CA TYR A 255 33.14 3.77 9.56
C TYR A 255 32.18 4.93 9.87
N GLN A 256 31.02 4.93 9.22
CA GLN A 256 29.99 5.94 9.42
C GLN A 256 28.95 5.49 10.45
N PHE A 257 28.69 6.35 11.42
CA PHE A 257 27.65 6.15 12.41
C PHE A 257 26.97 7.48 12.75
N ASP A 258 25.65 7.45 12.86
CA ASP A 258 24.86 8.58 13.33
C ASP A 258 23.85 8.15 14.40
N GLY A 259 24.04 8.64 15.62
CA GLY A 259 23.16 8.42 16.77
C GLY A 259 21.99 9.41 16.88
N THR A 260 21.77 10.26 15.86
CA THR A 260 20.62 11.16 15.83
C THR A 260 19.31 10.36 15.86
N PRO A 261 18.34 10.70 16.74
CA PRO A 261 17.07 9.99 16.78
C PRO A 261 16.39 9.90 15.41
N PHE A 262 15.90 8.72 15.05
CA PHE A 262 15.48 8.39 13.66
C PHE A 262 14.50 9.41 13.05
N TYR A 263 13.58 9.97 13.84
CA TYR A 263 12.59 10.94 13.35
C TYR A 263 13.22 12.31 13.01
N LYS A 264 14.28 12.70 13.74
CA LYS A 264 15.07 13.90 13.42
C LYS A 264 15.97 13.65 12.21
N ALA A 265 16.60 12.48 12.15
CA ALA A 265 17.39 12.07 11.00
C ALA A 265 16.52 12.06 9.73
N MET A 266 15.34 11.42 9.77
CA MET A 266 14.38 11.38 8.67
C MET A 266 14.04 12.78 8.14
N TRP A 267 13.78 13.73 9.04
CA TRP A 267 13.52 15.11 8.65
C TRP A 267 14.74 15.81 8.05
N ARG A 268 15.94 15.57 8.60
CA ARG A 268 17.20 16.12 8.08
C ARG A 268 17.47 15.60 6.67
N GLU A 269 17.42 14.28 6.45
CA GLU A 269 17.79 13.71 5.15
C GLU A 269 16.79 14.11 4.07
N ALA A 270 15.50 14.17 4.41
CA ALA A 270 14.48 14.65 3.49
C ALA A 270 14.69 16.11 3.05
N ARG A 271 15.42 16.91 3.85
CA ARG A 271 15.72 18.32 3.55
C ARG A 271 17.12 18.55 2.98
N GLU A 272 18.08 17.71 3.33
CA GLU A 272 19.50 17.90 3.00
C GLU A 272 19.96 17.03 1.83
N CYS A 273 19.26 15.92 1.56
CA CYS A 273 19.62 14.95 0.52
C CYS A 273 18.65 15.00 -0.67
N LEU A 274 18.59 16.14 -1.36
CA LEU A 274 17.63 16.34 -2.47
C LEU A 274 18.17 15.88 -3.82
N TYR A 275 19.45 16.15 -4.09
CA TYR A 275 20.16 15.73 -5.29
C TYR A 275 21.67 15.63 -4.98
N VAL A 276 22.45 15.10 -5.91
CA VAL A 276 23.92 14.97 -5.76
C VAL A 276 24.66 15.82 -6.79
N GLU A 277 25.80 16.38 -6.39
CA GLU A 277 26.71 17.13 -7.27
C GLU A 277 28.13 16.56 -7.16
N PRO A 278 28.96 16.70 -8.21
CA PRO A 278 30.36 16.34 -8.15
C PRO A 278 31.10 17.03 -7.00
N ASP A 279 32.09 16.37 -6.43
CA ASP A 279 32.94 16.93 -5.39
C ASP A 279 33.76 18.11 -5.94
N GLU A 280 33.48 19.31 -5.43
CA GLU A 280 34.15 20.53 -5.88
C GLU A 280 35.51 20.68 -5.19
N GLY A 281 36.60 20.62 -5.96
CA GLY A 281 37.95 20.95 -5.48
C GLY A 281 38.91 19.77 -5.34
N THR A 282 38.52 18.57 -5.79
CA THR A 282 39.41 17.40 -5.84
C THR A 282 39.71 16.98 -7.29
N THR A 283 40.74 16.16 -7.48
CA THR A 283 41.06 15.53 -8.77
C THR A 283 40.07 14.42 -9.15
N ASP A 284 39.30 13.94 -8.18
CA ASP A 284 38.50 12.72 -8.26
C ASP A 284 37.09 13.09 -8.74
N LYS A 285 36.98 13.35 -10.04
CA LYS A 285 35.75 13.87 -10.68
C LYS A 285 34.54 12.93 -10.59
N GLY A 286 34.74 11.68 -10.20
CA GLY A 286 33.69 10.67 -10.09
C GLY A 286 33.07 10.52 -8.71
N VAL A 287 33.39 11.39 -7.75
CA VAL A 287 32.77 11.41 -6.41
C VAL A 287 31.68 12.48 -6.36
N PHE A 288 30.53 12.14 -5.77
CA PHE A 288 29.35 12.99 -5.69
C PHE A 288 28.82 13.07 -4.25
N TRP A 289 28.27 14.21 -3.87
CA TRP A 289 27.77 14.49 -2.53
C TRP A 289 26.38 15.09 -2.57
N TYR A 290 25.58 14.81 -1.52
CA TYR A 290 24.24 15.37 -1.40
C TYR A 290 24.25 16.89 -1.22
N LYS A 291 23.25 17.54 -1.83
CA LYS A 291 23.00 18.98 -1.80
C LYS A 291 21.50 19.27 -1.70
N ASN A 292 21.18 20.50 -1.31
CA ASN A 292 19.80 20.94 -1.12
C ASN A 292 19.50 22.39 -1.55
N LYS A 293 20.40 23.05 -2.27
CA LYS A 293 20.23 24.44 -2.71
C LYS A 293 20.10 24.50 -4.22
N PHE A 294 18.88 24.60 -4.72
CA PHE A 294 18.64 24.92 -6.13
C PHE A 294 19.07 26.37 -6.38
N GLU A 295 20.17 26.55 -7.12
CA GLU A 295 20.64 27.87 -7.59
C GLU A 295 19.67 28.52 -8.59
#